data_AF-A0A8T7FG02-F1
#
_entry.id   AF-A0A8T7FG02-F1
#
_cell.length_a   1.000
_cell.length_b   1.000
_cell.length_c   1.000
_cell.angle_alpha   90.00
_cell.angle_beta   90.00
_cell.angle_gamma   90.00
#
_symmetry.space_group_name_H-M   'P 1'
#
loop_
_entity.id
_entity.type
_entity.pdbx_description
1 polymer ?
#
loop_
_entity_poly.entity_id
_entity_poly.type
_entity_poly.pdbx_seq_one_letter_code
_entity_poly.pdbx_strand_id
1 'polypeptide(L)'
;MNELIALGLTIFAAVLLLALTLIKRKSPPVFREIAAFTRLRRAAGMSVEDGTRLHVSLGRGGLISPRGAASLSSLALLRQLGEQTSIS
;
A
#
# COMPACT_ATOMS: atom_id res chain seq x y z
N MET A 1 -15.56 -42.45 -9.62
CA MET A 1 -14.50 -41.86 -10.48
C MET A 1 -14.39 -40.35 -10.29
N ASN A 2 -15.48 -39.58 -10.39
CA ASN A 2 -15.46 -38.11 -10.30
C ASN A 2 -14.97 -37.55 -8.96
N GLU A 3 -15.29 -38.20 -7.83
CA GLU A 3 -14.85 -37.70 -6.51
C GLU A 3 -13.34 -37.80 -6.32
N LEU A 4 -12.70 -38.86 -6.81
CA LEU A 4 -11.24 -39.02 -6.78
C LEU A 4 -10.55 -37.96 -7.65
N ILE A 5 -11.16 -37.58 -8.78
CA ILE A 5 -10.65 -36.53 -9.66
C ILE A 5 -10.77 -35.15 -8.97
N ALA A 6 -11.90 -34.88 -8.31
CA ALA A 6 -12.12 -33.64 -7.57
C ALA A 6 -11.13 -33.49 -6.41
N LEU A 7 -10.90 -34.57 -5.64
CA LEU A 7 -9.92 -34.62 -4.56
C LEU A 7 -8.49 -34.44 -5.06
N GLY A 8 -8.13 -35.11 -6.16
CA GLY A 8 -6.83 -34.94 -6.79
C GLY A 8 -6.58 -33.50 -7.25
N LEU A 9 -7.59 -32.87 -7.87
CA LEU A 9 -7.50 -31.49 -8.33
C LEU A 9 -7.36 -30.49 -7.17
N THR A 10 -8.10 -30.68 -6.07
CA THR A 10 -8.01 -29.80 -4.89
C THR A 10 -6.66 -29.92 -4.20
N ILE A 11 -6.14 -31.14 -4.02
CA ILE A 11 -4.80 -31.35 -3.44
C ILE A 11 -3.74 -30.71 -4.35
N PHE A 12 -3.82 -30.93 -5.66
CA PHE A 12 -2.90 -30.34 -6.62
C PHE A 12 -2.92 -28.81 -6.58
N ALA A 13 -4.11 -28.20 -6.57
CA ALA A 13 -4.26 -26.74 -6.46
C ALA A 13 -3.71 -26.20 -5.13
N ALA A 14 -3.93 -26.89 -4.02
CA ALA A 14 -3.41 -26.51 -2.71
C ALA A 14 -1.87 -26.56 -2.67
N VAL A 15 -1.28 -27.63 -3.20
CA VAL A 15 0.19 -27.79 -3.31
C VAL A 15 0.78 -26.71 -4.21
N LEU A 16 0.13 -26.43 -5.36
CA LEU A 16 0.58 -25.40 -6.29
C LEU A 16 0.53 -24.00 -5.63
N LEU A 17 -0.54 -23.67 -4.92
CA LEU A 17 -0.65 -22.42 -4.15
C LEU A 17 0.43 -22.31 -3.08
N LEU A 18 0.70 -23.40 -2.35
CA LEU A 18 1.73 -23.43 -1.32
C LEU A 18 3.12 -23.19 -1.94
N ALA A 19 3.44 -23.88 -3.04
CA ALA A 19 4.70 -23.72 -3.76
C ALA A 19 4.88 -22.28 -4.25
N LEU A 20 3.86 -21.70 -4.90
CA LEU A 20 3.89 -20.31 -5.37
C LEU A 20 4.08 -19.31 -4.21
N THR A 21 3.43 -19.56 -3.07
CA THR A 21 3.56 -18.71 -1.87
C THR A 21 5.00 -18.72 -1.34
N LEU A 22 5.63 -19.90 -1.27
CA LEU A 22 7.02 -20.04 -0.82
C LEU A 22 8.02 -19.41 -1.81
N ILE A 23 7.77 -19.53 -3.11
CA ILE A 23 8.60 -18.90 -4.15
C ILE A 23 8.49 -17.36 -4.05
N LYS A 24 7.27 -16.81 -3.96
CA LYS A 24 7.08 -15.35 -3.83
C LYS A 24 7.68 -14.77 -2.56
N ARG A 25 7.77 -15.57 -1.48
CA ARG A 25 8.41 -15.12 -0.23
C ARG A 25 9.91 -14.86 -0.36
N LYS A 26 10.60 -15.50 -1.33
CA LYS A 26 12.04 -15.27 -1.58
C LYS A 26 12.34 -14.01 -2.40
N SER A 27 11.35 -13.45 -3.09
CA SER A 27 11.53 -12.26 -3.91
C SER A 27 10.74 -11.11 -3.29
N PRO A 28 11.36 -10.28 -2.43
CA PRO A 28 10.69 -9.07 -1.97
C PRO A 28 10.29 -8.24 -3.20
N PRO A 29 9.03 -7.76 -3.27
CA PRO A 29 8.62 -6.90 -4.37
C PRO A 29 9.49 -5.64 -4.37
N VAL A 30 10.28 -5.46 -5.44
CA VAL A 30 11.03 -4.23 -5.66
C VAL A 30 10.03 -3.19 -6.16
N PHE A 31 9.56 -2.33 -5.26
CA PHE A 31 8.71 -1.22 -5.63
C PHE A 31 9.54 -0.16 -6.34
N ARG A 32 9.12 0.25 -7.53
CA ARG A 32 9.70 1.40 -8.21
C ARG A 32 9.42 2.66 -7.39
N GLU A 33 10.44 3.51 -7.26
CA GLU A 33 10.27 4.82 -6.66
C GLU A 33 9.38 5.70 -7.56
N ILE A 34 8.31 6.25 -6.99
CA ILE A 34 7.41 7.16 -7.70
C ILE A 34 7.84 8.58 -7.36
N ALA A 35 8.39 9.29 -8.34
CA ALA A 35 8.91 10.64 -8.17
C ALA A 35 7.90 11.65 -7.60
N ALA A 36 6.59 11.39 -7.75
CA ALA A 36 5.56 12.21 -7.13
C ALA A 36 5.62 12.19 -5.59
N PHE A 37 5.92 11.06 -4.97
CA PHE A 37 6.03 10.94 -3.51
C PHE A 37 7.26 11.69 -2.98
N THR A 38 8.40 11.59 -3.66
CA THR A 38 9.62 12.31 -3.25
C THR A 38 9.45 13.82 -3.38
N ARG A 39 8.82 14.27 -4.47
CA ARG A 39 8.49 15.70 -4.67
C ARG A 39 7.52 16.22 -3.62
N LEU A 40 6.49 15.45 -3.28
CA LEU A 40 5.51 15.84 -2.26
C LEU A 40 6.17 16.02 -0.89
N ARG A 41 7.01 15.08 -0.47
CA ARG A 41 7.72 15.19 0.81
C ARG A 41 8.64 16.40 0.85
N ARG A 42 9.36 16.68 -0.24
CA ARG A 42 10.22 17.86 -0.33
C ARG A 42 9.42 19.17 -0.31
N ALA A 43 8.33 19.26 -1.05
CA ALA A 43 7.46 20.44 -1.07
C ALA A 43 6.81 20.70 0.29
N ALA A 44 6.38 19.64 0.99
CA ALA A 44 5.85 19.75 2.34
C ALA A 44 6.92 20.27 3.33
N GLY A 45 8.15 19.75 3.25
CA GLY A 45 9.27 20.24 4.07
C GLY A 45 9.59 21.72 3.85
N MET A 46 9.73 22.14 2.59
CA MET A 46 9.96 23.56 2.26
C MET A 46 8.81 24.45 2.75
N SER A 47 7.56 23.98 2.63
CA SER A 47 6.40 24.75 3.11
C SER A 47 6.43 24.96 4.63
N VAL A 48 6.92 23.97 5.38
CA VAL A 48 7.10 24.03 6.84
C VAL A 48 8.23 24.98 7.22
N GLU A 49 9.38 24.87 6.52
CA GLU A 49 10.54 25.77 6.71
C GLU A 49 10.17 27.23 6.45
N ASP A 50 9.35 27.49 5.43
CA ASP A 50 8.85 28.83 5.08
C ASP A 50 7.68 29.30 5.96
N GLY A 51 7.19 28.47 6.91
CA GLY A 51 6.07 28.82 7.80
C GLY A 51 4.71 28.94 7.09
N THR A 52 4.57 28.35 5.92
CA THR A 52 3.35 28.43 5.09
C THR A 52 2.35 27.31 5.44
N ARG A 53 1.04 27.60 5.32
CA ARG A 53 0.00 26.59 5.62
C ARG A 53 -0.10 25.56 4.51
N LEU A 54 0.02 24.29 4.88
CA LEU A 54 -0.23 23.16 3.97
C LEU A 54 -1.72 22.78 3.98
N HIS A 55 -2.41 22.91 2.85
CA HIS A 55 -3.80 22.44 2.70
C HIS A 55 -3.81 21.10 1.97
N VAL A 56 -4.27 20.04 2.64
CA VAL A 56 -4.35 18.68 2.07
C VAL A 56 -5.80 18.21 2.05
N SER A 57 -6.26 17.72 0.90
CA SER A 57 -7.60 17.13 0.75
C SER A 57 -7.49 15.63 0.43
N LEU A 58 -8.31 14.81 1.07
CA LEU A 58 -8.30 13.34 0.94
C LEU A 58 -9.36 12.79 -0.03
N GLY A 59 -10.20 13.66 -0.60
CA GLY A 59 -11.33 13.26 -1.43
C GLY A 59 -12.37 12.43 -0.66
N ARG A 60 -13.18 11.65 -1.37
CA ARG A 60 -14.16 10.72 -0.79
C ARG A 60 -13.60 9.31 -0.78
N GLY A 61 -13.39 8.76 0.41
CA GLY A 61 -12.88 7.41 0.64
C GLY A 61 -13.84 6.57 1.47
N GLY A 62 -13.87 5.26 1.23
CA GLY A 62 -14.69 4.31 1.99
C GLY A 62 -13.98 2.98 2.17
N LEU A 63 -13.98 2.45 3.39
CA LEU A 63 -13.26 1.22 3.76
C LEU A 63 -13.73 -0.02 2.99
N ILE A 64 -15.02 -0.06 2.67
CA ILE A 64 -15.69 -1.19 1.99
C ILE A 64 -15.66 -1.00 0.47
N SER A 65 -15.22 0.16 -0.02
CA SER A 65 -15.13 0.40 -1.46
C SER A 65 -13.89 -0.29 -2.04
N PRO A 66 -13.88 -0.62 -3.34
CA PRO A 66 -12.66 -1.07 -4.03
C PRO A 66 -11.48 -0.09 -3.91
N ARG A 67 -11.72 1.16 -3.48
CA ARG A 67 -10.73 2.22 -3.25
C ARG A 67 -10.35 2.39 -1.77
N GLY A 68 -10.75 1.46 -0.90
CA GLY A 68 -10.46 1.51 0.54
C GLY A 68 -8.97 1.57 0.85
N ALA A 69 -8.15 0.81 0.12
CA ALA A 69 -6.70 0.84 0.25
C ALA A 69 -6.10 2.22 -0.03
N ALA A 70 -6.59 2.92 -1.06
CA ALA A 70 -6.14 4.27 -1.39
C ALA A 70 -6.49 5.26 -0.26
N SER A 71 -7.67 5.11 0.35
CA SER A 71 -8.13 5.96 1.46
C SER A 71 -7.28 5.79 2.72
N LEU A 72 -6.91 4.53 3.04
CA LEU A 72 -6.00 4.25 4.16
C LEU A 72 -4.59 4.75 3.88
N SER A 73 -4.09 4.62 2.64
CA SER A 73 -2.75 5.13 2.29
C SER A 73 -2.65 6.65 2.41
N SER A 74 -3.70 7.39 2.04
CA SER A 74 -3.70 8.85 2.14
C SER A 74 -3.85 9.34 3.59
N LEU A 75 -4.59 8.61 4.44
CA LEU A 75 -4.59 8.84 5.89
C LEU A 75 -3.23 8.57 6.53
N ALA A 76 -2.56 7.47 6.16
CA ALA A 76 -1.22 7.16 6.64
C ALA A 76 -0.21 8.26 6.25
N LEU A 77 -0.30 8.77 5.02
CA LEU A 77 0.51 9.90 4.57
C LEU A 77 0.25 11.18 5.38
N LEU A 78 -1.00 11.50 5.68
CA LEU A 78 -1.33 12.66 6.53
C LEU A 78 -0.75 12.54 7.93
N ARG A 79 -0.87 11.36 8.54
CA ARG A 79 -0.28 11.10 9.85
C ARG A 79 1.23 11.31 9.81
N GLN A 80 1.91 10.76 8.80
CA GLN A 80 3.35 10.89 8.66
C GLN A 80 3.79 12.34 8.42
N LEU A 81 3.02 13.12 7.64
CA LEU A 81 3.26 14.55 7.49
C LEU A 81 3.08 15.28 8.83
N GLY A 82 1.99 15.02 9.54
CA GLY A 82 1.73 15.60 10.86
C GLY A 82 2.86 15.33 11.85
N GLU A 83 3.30 14.07 11.96
CA GLU A 83 4.43 13.67 12.79
C GLU A 83 5.73 14.39 12.38
N GLN A 84 6.02 14.53 11.09
CA GLN A 84 7.21 15.26 10.61
C GLN A 84 7.12 16.76 10.90
N THR A 85 5.94 17.36 10.79
CA THR A 85 5.73 18.79 11.06
C THR A 85 5.65 19.16 12.53
N SER A 86 5.30 18.21 13.42
CA SER A 86 5.19 18.47 14.87
C SER A 86 6.51 18.32 15.62
N ILE A 87 7.48 17.62 15.04
CA ILE A 87 8.81 17.36 15.65
C ILE A 87 9.80 18.48 15.29
N SER A 88 9.52 19.29 14.25
CA SER A 88 10.30 20.45 13.86
C SER A 88 9.80 21.73 14.53
#